data_AF-A0A379CNF8-F1
#
_entry.id   AF-A0A379CNF8-F1
#
_cell.length_a   1.000
_cell.length_b   1.000
_cell.length_c   1.000
_cell.angle_alpha   90.00
_cell.angle_beta   90.00
_cell.angle_gamma   90.00
#
_symmetry.space_group_name_H-M   'P 1'
#
loop_
_entity.id
_entity.type
_entity.pdbx_description
1 polymer ?
#
loop_
_entity_poly.entity_id
_entity_poly.type
_entity_poly.pdbx_seq_one_letter_code
_entity_poly.pdbx_strand_id
1 'polypeptide(L)'
;MNFIYGKTLATAGLLFLLSAFPAPQASAVEVEIPGLITNRTITPIGHDFYRLFSDKWQASQKINLSIQEKPSARWGSIITIKNEQNILFRTVLFPSRRNLEQVVDQAITVTSDNMAKILIDKALLKTSELAADEF
;
A
#
# COMPACT_ATOMS: atom_id res chain seq x y z
N MET A 1 -9.15 52.19 70.89
CA MET A 1 -10.40 51.96 70.12
C MET A 1 -10.09 50.92 69.03
N ASN A 2 -11.03 49.99 68.81
CA ASN A 2 -10.93 48.67 68.17
C ASN A 2 -10.42 48.56 66.71
N PHE A 3 -9.75 47.40 66.44
CA PHE A 3 -9.71 46.54 65.23
C PHE A 3 -9.27 47.16 63.87
N ILE A 4 -8.49 46.52 62.99
CA ILE A 4 -8.77 45.30 62.18
C ILE A 4 -7.46 44.73 61.55
N TYR A 5 -7.44 43.40 61.37
CA TYR A 5 -6.46 42.54 60.68
C TYR A 5 -6.18 42.88 59.19
N GLY A 6 -4.97 42.56 58.69
CA GLY A 6 -4.70 42.47 57.25
C GLY A 6 -3.43 41.68 56.90
N LYS A 7 -3.59 40.39 56.59
CA LYS A 7 -2.53 39.48 56.09
C LYS A 7 -2.06 39.93 54.70
N THR A 8 -0.75 39.96 54.45
CA THR A 8 -0.19 39.92 53.08
C THR A 8 0.84 38.79 52.97
N LEU A 9 0.34 37.58 52.76
CA LEU A 9 1.06 36.48 52.12
C LEU A 9 0.37 36.26 50.78
N ALA A 10 0.90 36.81 49.69
CA ALA A 10 0.51 36.41 48.32
C ALA A 10 1.40 37.08 47.27
N THR A 11 2.67 36.70 47.19
CA THR A 11 3.51 36.99 46.01
C THR A 11 4.19 35.71 45.54
N ALA A 12 3.39 34.72 45.13
CA ALA A 12 3.91 33.51 44.47
C ALA A 12 2.85 32.82 43.58
N GLY A 13 1.79 33.52 43.16
CA GLY A 13 0.63 32.88 42.53
C GLY A 13 0.39 33.19 41.05
N LEU A 14 1.16 34.08 40.41
CA LEU A 14 0.74 34.67 39.12
C LEU A 14 1.62 34.30 37.91
N LEU A 15 2.49 33.30 38.01
CA LEU A 15 3.36 32.88 36.88
C LEU A 15 3.07 31.47 36.35
N PHE A 16 1.94 30.85 36.72
CA PHE A 16 1.61 29.49 36.29
C PHE A 16 0.38 29.37 35.38
N LEU A 17 -0.27 30.48 35.00
CA LEU A 17 -1.52 30.46 34.21
C LEU A 17 -1.34 30.82 32.73
N LEU A 18 -0.14 30.65 32.16
CA LEU A 18 0.10 30.92 30.73
C LEU A 18 0.79 29.79 29.97
N SER A 19 0.69 28.54 30.44
CA SER A 19 1.25 27.35 29.77
C SER A 19 0.22 26.40 29.16
N ALA A 20 -1.07 26.76 29.18
CA ALA A 20 -2.16 25.90 28.72
C ALA A 20 -2.74 26.29 27.35
N PHE A 21 -1.90 26.74 26.40
CA PHE A 21 -2.31 26.70 25.00
C PHE A 21 -2.01 25.30 24.45
N PRO A 22 -3.01 24.43 24.24
CA PRO A 22 -2.78 23.19 23.53
C PRO A 22 -2.32 23.56 22.12
N ALA A 23 -1.05 23.30 21.83
CA ALA A 23 -0.55 23.38 20.46
C ALA A 23 -1.43 22.45 19.61
N PRO A 24 -1.88 22.88 18.41
CA PRO A 24 -2.53 21.97 17.48
C PRO A 24 -1.56 20.81 17.25
N GLN A 25 -1.94 19.63 17.74
CA GLN A 25 -1.27 18.40 17.40
C GLN A 25 -1.48 18.24 15.90
N ALA A 26 -0.48 18.65 15.13
CA ALA A 26 -0.40 18.31 13.72
C ALA A 26 -0.29 16.78 13.69
N SER A 27 -1.44 16.11 13.56
CA SER A 27 -1.47 14.72 13.13
C SER A 27 -0.75 14.72 11.79
N ALA A 28 0.51 14.29 11.80
CA ALA A 28 1.22 14.00 10.59
C ALA A 28 0.34 12.97 9.87
N VAL A 29 -0.34 13.40 8.81
CA VAL A 29 -0.95 12.49 7.86
C VAL A 29 0.22 11.69 7.34
N GLU A 30 0.42 10.49 7.89
CA GLU A 30 1.40 9.57 7.36
C GLU A 30 0.97 9.32 5.91
N VAL A 31 1.72 9.91 4.97
CA VAL A 31 1.49 9.68 3.56
C VAL A 31 1.83 8.22 3.34
N GLU A 32 0.80 7.38 3.29
CA GLU A 32 0.97 5.97 2.98
C GLU A 32 1.64 5.87 1.61
N ILE A 33 2.89 5.42 1.59
CA ILE A 33 3.60 5.18 0.33
C ILE A 33 2.91 3.99 -0.35
N PRO A 34 2.28 4.18 -1.53
CA PRO A 34 1.62 3.10 -2.23
C PRO A 34 2.65 2.05 -2.67
N GLY A 35 2.21 0.79 -2.77
CA GLY A 35 3.04 -0.28 -3.31
C GLY A 35 3.53 0.03 -4.73
N LEU A 36 4.69 -0.52 -5.10
CA LEU A 36 5.34 -0.21 -6.38
C LEU A 36 4.94 -1.22 -7.47
N ILE A 37 4.52 -0.73 -8.64
CA ILE A 37 4.37 -1.56 -9.85
C ILE A 37 5.53 -1.30 -10.81
N THR A 38 6.45 -2.26 -10.90
CA THR A 38 7.61 -2.17 -11.79
C THR A 38 7.29 -2.64 -13.19
N ASN A 39 7.62 -1.82 -14.19
CA ASN A 39 7.47 -2.13 -15.61
C ASN A 39 8.70 -2.86 -16.17
N ARG A 40 8.51 -4.08 -16.68
CA ARG A 40 9.50 -4.83 -17.48
C ARG A 40 8.88 -5.32 -18.79
N THR A 41 8.08 -4.46 -19.41
CA THR A 41 7.50 -4.65 -20.75
C THR A 41 8.40 -4.02 -21.82
N ILE A 42 8.31 -4.50 -23.06
CA ILE A 42 9.21 -4.18 -24.17
C ILE A 42 8.43 -3.82 -25.44
N THR A 43 7.33 -4.53 -25.72
CA THR A 43 6.55 -4.29 -26.95
C THR A 43 5.47 -3.22 -26.74
N PRO A 44 4.93 -2.61 -27.81
CA PRO A 44 3.82 -1.67 -27.69
C PRO A 44 2.59 -2.24 -26.98
N ILE A 45 2.22 -3.50 -27.29
CA ILE A 45 1.07 -4.14 -26.65
C ILE A 45 1.32 -4.44 -25.17
N GLY A 46 2.57 -4.78 -24.81
CA GLY A 46 2.98 -4.95 -23.42
C GLY A 46 2.95 -3.63 -22.64
N HIS A 47 3.44 -2.54 -23.23
CA HIS A 47 3.36 -1.21 -22.64
C HIS A 47 1.91 -0.75 -22.43
N ASP A 48 1.04 -0.98 -23.43
CA ASP A 48 -0.38 -0.66 -23.31
C ASP A 48 -1.03 -1.47 -22.18
N PHE A 49 -0.71 -2.76 -22.07
CA PHE A 49 -1.17 -3.59 -20.95
C PHE A 49 -0.70 -3.06 -19.60
N TYR A 50 0.59 -2.74 -19.47
CA TYR A 50 1.15 -2.18 -18.22
C TYR A 50 0.40 -0.92 -17.80
N ARG A 51 0.20 0.02 -18.74
CA ARG A 51 -0.49 1.28 -18.47
C ARG A 51 -1.92 1.03 -17.97
N LEU A 52 -2.71 0.29 -18.75
CA LEU A 52 -4.11 0.01 -18.39
C LEU A 52 -4.24 -0.76 -17.07
N PHE A 53 -3.35 -1.72 -16.82
CA PHE A 53 -3.32 -2.43 -15.55
C PHE A 53 -2.99 -1.49 -14.39
N SER A 54 -1.92 -0.69 -14.52
CA SER A 54 -1.50 0.25 -13.48
C SER A 54 -2.56 1.32 -13.19
N ASP A 55 -3.30 1.76 -14.21
CA ASP A 55 -4.40 2.73 -14.05
C ASP A 55 -5.58 2.13 -13.27
N LYS A 56 -5.90 0.85 -13.49
CA LYS A 56 -7.02 0.17 -12.83
C LYS A 56 -6.65 -0.46 -11.48
N TRP A 57 -5.37 -0.73 -11.25
CA TRP A 57 -4.91 -1.42 -10.04
C TRP A 57 -5.06 -0.52 -8.82
N GLN A 58 -6.00 -0.87 -7.94
CA GLN A 58 -6.16 -0.25 -6.64
C GLN A 58 -5.52 -1.15 -5.58
N ALA A 59 -4.31 -0.79 -5.16
CA ALA A 59 -3.64 -1.52 -4.10
C ALA A 59 -4.33 -1.20 -2.76
N SER A 60 -5.03 -2.18 -2.17
CA SER A 60 -5.58 -2.07 -0.82
C SER A 60 -4.49 -2.19 0.27
N GLN A 61 -3.30 -2.65 -0.11
CA GLN A 61 -2.15 -2.86 0.78
C GLN A 61 -0.84 -2.49 0.07
N LYS A 62 0.23 -2.26 0.85
CA LYS A 62 1.57 -1.91 0.37
C LYS A 62 2.27 -3.09 -0.32
N ILE A 63 1.82 -3.43 -1.53
CA ILE A 63 2.24 -4.62 -2.26
C ILE A 63 3.01 -4.22 -3.51
N ASN A 64 4.19 -4.82 -3.68
CA ASN A 64 5.02 -4.63 -4.86
C ASN A 64 4.66 -5.64 -5.94
N LEU A 65 4.39 -5.15 -7.14
CA LEU A 65 4.12 -5.96 -8.32
C LEU A 65 5.18 -5.74 -9.38
N SER A 66 5.50 -6.79 -10.13
CA SER A 66 6.33 -6.72 -11.33
C SER A 66 5.55 -7.26 -12.52
N ILE A 67 5.40 -6.45 -13.56
CA ILE A 67 4.80 -6.86 -14.83
C ILE A 67 5.95 -7.12 -15.81
N GLN A 68 6.12 -8.38 -16.19
CA GLN A 68 7.22 -8.86 -17.02
C GLN A 68 6.68 -9.32 -18.37
N GLU A 69 7.34 -8.88 -19.44
CA GLU A 69 7.05 -9.35 -20.78
C GLU A 69 8.16 -10.26 -21.31
N LYS A 70 7.77 -11.32 -22.00
CA LYS A 70 8.64 -12.07 -22.90
C LYS A 70 8.08 -12.00 -24.33
N PRO A 71 8.71 -11.23 -25.24
CA PRO A 71 8.32 -11.22 -26.64
C PRO A 71 8.53 -12.61 -27.28
N SER A 72 7.56 -13.06 -28.07
CA SER A 72 7.63 -14.31 -28.83
C SER A 72 7.10 -14.11 -30.24
N ALA A 73 7.90 -14.45 -31.25
CA ALA A 73 7.47 -14.43 -32.64
C ALA A 73 6.33 -15.43 -32.93
N ARG A 74 6.26 -16.54 -32.16
CA ARG A 74 5.29 -17.63 -32.41
C ARG A 74 3.94 -17.37 -31.75
N TRP A 75 3.93 -16.76 -30.57
CA TRP A 75 2.72 -16.64 -29.76
C TRP A 75 2.30 -15.20 -29.48
N GLY A 76 3.16 -14.21 -29.75
CA GLY A 76 2.95 -12.82 -29.34
C GLY A 76 3.69 -12.47 -28.04
N SER A 77 3.17 -11.54 -27.26
CA SER A 77 3.80 -11.06 -26.03
C SER A 77 3.28 -11.82 -24.83
N ILE A 78 4.15 -12.59 -24.17
CA ILE A 78 3.77 -13.31 -22.95
C ILE A 78 3.93 -12.34 -21.77
N ILE A 79 2.83 -11.99 -21.12
CA ILE A 79 2.82 -11.13 -19.94
C ILE A 79 2.72 -11.98 -18.68
N THR A 80 3.55 -11.70 -17.69
CA THR A 80 3.53 -12.32 -16.36
C THR A 80 3.53 -11.26 -15.28
N ILE A 81 2.54 -11.30 -14.39
CA ILE A 81 2.47 -10.46 -13.20
C ILE A 81 2.99 -11.27 -12.01
N LYS A 82 3.89 -10.67 -11.24
CA LYS A 82 4.49 -11.30 -10.06
C LYS A 82 4.43 -10.40 -8.83
N ASN A 83 4.39 -11.03 -7.66
CA ASN A 83 4.81 -10.43 -6.40
C ASN A 83 5.99 -11.23 -5.87
N GLU A 84 7.13 -10.56 -5.68
CA GLU A 84 8.39 -11.21 -5.31
C GLU A 84 8.71 -12.37 -6.28
N GLN A 85 8.61 -13.62 -5.81
CA GLN A 85 8.85 -14.83 -6.57
C GLN A 85 7.56 -15.52 -7.06
N ASN A 86 6.39 -15.08 -6.59
CA ASN A 86 5.10 -15.69 -6.87
C ASN A 86 4.50 -15.16 -8.17
N ILE A 87 4.05 -16.06 -9.05
CA ILE A 87 3.31 -15.70 -10.26
C ILE A 87 1.84 -15.56 -9.90
N LEU A 88 1.30 -14.35 -10.08
CA LEU A 88 -0.10 -14.03 -9.77
C LEU A 88 -0.99 -14.19 -10.99
N PHE A 89 -0.47 -13.86 -12.18
CA PHE A 89 -1.20 -13.94 -13.42
C PHE A 89 -0.24 -14.12 -14.59
N ARG A 90 -0.67 -14.85 -15.63
CA ARG A 90 0.07 -15.00 -16.87
C ARG A 90 -0.90 -15.13 -18.04
N THR A 91 -0.61 -14.40 -19.11
CA THR A 91 -1.39 -14.46 -20.34
C THR A 91 -0.53 -14.23 -21.57
N VAL A 92 -1.09 -14.47 -22.74
CA VAL A 92 -0.51 -14.17 -24.04
C VAL A 92 -1.30 -13.03 -24.67
N LEU A 93 -0.60 -11.97 -25.08
CA LEU A 93 -1.17 -10.86 -25.81
C LEU A 93 -0.77 -10.96 -27.28
N PHE A 94 -1.77 -11.00 -28.15
CA PHE A 94 -1.55 -10.86 -29.59
C PHE A 94 -1.40 -9.38 -29.96
N PRO A 95 -0.76 -9.04 -31.10
CA PRO A 95 -0.57 -7.64 -31.51
C PRO A 95 -1.86 -6.83 -31.66
N SER A 96 -3.01 -7.50 -31.79
CA SER A 96 -4.32 -6.85 -31.85
C SER A 96 -4.79 -6.38 -30.47
N ARG A 97 -5.20 -5.11 -30.38
CA ARG A 97 -5.74 -4.52 -29.14
C ARG A 97 -7.20 -4.86 -28.83
N ARG A 98 -7.89 -5.62 -29.70
CA ARG A 98 -9.35 -5.83 -29.61
C ARG A 98 -9.84 -6.32 -28.24
N ASN A 99 -9.05 -7.15 -27.57
CA ASN A 99 -9.43 -7.77 -26.29
C ASN A 99 -8.57 -7.28 -25.12
N LEU A 100 -7.76 -6.23 -25.32
CA LEU A 100 -6.77 -5.81 -24.33
C LEU A 100 -7.43 -5.40 -23.00
N GLU A 101 -8.47 -4.57 -23.06
CA GLU A 101 -9.22 -4.12 -21.88
C GLU A 101 -9.80 -5.30 -21.09
N GLN A 102 -10.44 -6.26 -21.76
CA GLN A 102 -11.00 -7.44 -21.12
C GLN A 102 -9.92 -8.30 -20.46
N VAL A 103 -8.77 -8.46 -21.11
CA VAL A 103 -7.64 -9.20 -20.54
C VAL A 103 -7.06 -8.47 -19.34
N VAL A 104 -7.02 -7.14 -19.36
CA VAL A 104 -6.62 -6.32 -18.20
C VAL A 104 -7.62 -6.49 -17.06
N ASP A 105 -8.93 -6.42 -17.31
CA ASP A 105 -9.94 -6.60 -16.27
C ASP A 105 -9.83 -7.98 -15.62
N GLN A 106 -9.65 -9.03 -16.43
CA GLN A 106 -9.37 -10.37 -15.93
C GLN A 106 -8.08 -10.42 -15.10
N ALA A 107 -7.02 -9.74 -15.56
CA ALA A 107 -5.76 -9.69 -14.84
C ALA A 107 -5.91 -9.00 -13.47
N ILE A 108 -6.71 -7.93 -13.38
CA ILE A 108 -7.00 -7.23 -12.10
C ILE A 108 -7.69 -8.18 -11.13
N THR A 109 -8.77 -8.86 -11.55
CA THR A 109 -9.52 -9.79 -10.69
C THR A 109 -8.63 -10.93 -10.20
N VAL A 110 -7.97 -11.64 -11.13
CA VAL A 110 -7.17 -12.83 -10.78
C VAL A 110 -5.95 -12.47 -9.94
N THR A 111 -5.29 -11.34 -10.23
CA THR A 111 -4.15 -10.88 -9.44
C THR A 111 -4.57 -10.53 -8.02
N SER A 112 -5.72 -9.87 -7.85
CA SER A 112 -6.26 -9.54 -6.53
C SER A 112 -6.60 -10.78 -5.72
N ASP A 113 -7.27 -11.76 -6.33
CA ASP A 113 -7.65 -13.02 -5.68
C ASP A 113 -6.43 -13.84 -5.25
N ASN A 114 -5.43 -13.97 -6.13
CA ASN A 114 -4.21 -14.70 -5.82
C ASN A 114 -3.37 -13.97 -4.77
N MET A 115 -3.41 -12.65 -4.75
CA MET A 115 -2.77 -11.87 -3.70
C MET A 115 -3.43 -12.08 -2.34
N ALA A 116 -4.75 -12.04 -2.27
CA ALA A 116 -5.49 -12.27 -1.03
C ALA A 116 -5.12 -13.62 -0.39
N LYS A 117 -4.99 -14.67 -1.20
CA LYS A 117 -4.54 -15.99 -0.74
C LYS A 117 -3.14 -15.94 -0.13
N ILE A 118 -2.18 -15.32 -0.82
CA ILE A 118 -0.80 -15.19 -0.32
C ILE A 118 -0.75 -14.42 1.01
N LEU A 119 -1.56 -13.39 1.16
CA LEU A 119 -1.60 -12.59 2.39
C LEU A 119 -2.20 -13.36 3.57
N ILE A 120 -3.26 -14.13 3.31
CA ILE A 120 -3.85 -15.02 4.31
C ILE A 120 -2.82 -16.06 4.76
N ASP A 121 -2.14 -16.71 3.82
CA ASP A 121 -1.12 -17.71 4.12
C ASP A 121 0.03 -17.10 4.95
N LYS A 122 0.52 -15.91 4.56
CA LYS A 122 1.55 -15.18 5.31
C LYS A 122 1.09 -14.82 6.73
N ALA A 123 -0.17 -14.42 6.92
CA ALA A 123 -0.72 -14.08 8.23
C ALA A 123 -0.89 -15.31 9.14
N LEU A 124 -1.31 -16.45 8.59
CA LEU A 124 -1.44 -17.71 9.31
C LEU A 124 -0.07 -18.23 9.78
N LEU A 125 0.92 -18.25 8.89
CA LEU A 125 2.29 -18.67 9.24
C LEU A 125 2.89 -17.80 10.34
N LYS A 126 2.75 -16.47 10.23
CA LYS A 126 3.24 -15.53 11.25
C LYS A 126 2.63 -15.79 12.63
N THR A 127 1.35 -16.13 12.70
CA THR A 127 0.65 -16.42 13.96
C THR A 127 1.16 -17.70 14.60
N SER A 128 1.46 -18.72 13.78
CA SER A 128 2.01 -20.00 14.27
C SER A 128 3.42 -19.85 14.84
N GLU A 129 4.30 -19.10 14.17
CA GLU A 129 5.69 -18.89 14.63
C GLU A 129 5.73 -18.15 15.98
N LEU A 130 4.87 -17.12 16.16
CA LEU A 130 4.78 -16.38 17.41
C LEU A 130 4.29 -17.24 18.60
N ALA A 131 3.42 -18.22 18.33
CA ALA A 131 2.92 -19.12 19.38
C ALA A 131 3.96 -20.17 19.81
N ALA A 132 4.95 -20.48 18.96
CA ALA A 132 5.97 -21.48 19.24
C ALA A 132 7.16 -20.95 20.04
N ASP A 133 7.43 -19.64 20.00
CA ASP A 133 8.57 -18.99 20.68
C ASP A 133 8.31 -18.69 22.17
N GLU A 134 7.09 -18.91 22.66
CA GLU A 134 6.63 -18.56 24.01
C GLU A 134 6.66 -19.74 25.02
N PHE A 135 7.33 -20.86 24.71
CA PHE A 135 7.37 -22.07 25.56
C PHE A 135 8.75 -22.71 25.75
#